data_AF-A0A7K0S4F3-F1
#
_entry.id   AF-A0A7K0S4F3-F1
#
_cell.length_a   1.000
_cell.length_b   1.000
_cell.length_c   1.000
_cell.angle_alpha   90.00
_cell.angle_beta   90.00
_cell.angle_gamma   90.00
#
_symmetry.space_group_name_H-M   'P 1'
#
loop_
_entity.id
_entity.type
_entity.pdbx_description
1 polymer ?
#
loop_
_entity_poly.entity_id
_entity_poly.type
_entity_poly.pdbx_seq_one_letter_code
_entity_poly.pdbx_strand_id
1 'polypeptide(L)'
;GSGTRSLSGMAAKNKNYIRPLLTITRIETEKACSELGLNTWNDPHNQNSEFTRVRVRKNVLPVMEENLGPGICAALARSASLFRDDADALDEIAERESQGLNLAELDCSYLASLPRAIRSRVLRKAIYAAGAPTGAISAEHLADIEALVTDWHGQGESSLPGGVKVSRISGRLSLSARQ
;
A
#
# COMPACT_ATOMS: atom_id res chain seq x y z
N GLY A 1 5.77 7.97 -3.57
CA GLY A 1 4.86 7.67 -2.43
C GLY A 1 3.93 6.54 -2.81
N SER A 2 3.81 5.50 -1.98
CA SER A 2 3.12 4.24 -2.29
C SER A 2 1.58 4.27 -2.08
N GLY A 3 1.00 5.46 -1.96
CA GLY A 3 -0.46 5.69 -1.86
C GLY A 3 -1.00 5.60 -0.43
N THR A 4 -2.30 5.84 -0.26
CA THR A 4 -2.96 5.82 1.07
C THR A 4 -2.76 4.51 1.80
N ARG A 5 -2.77 3.38 1.08
CA ARG A 5 -2.54 2.07 1.67
C ARG A 5 -1.18 1.91 2.34
N SER A 6 -0.11 2.56 1.88
CA SER A 6 1.19 2.47 2.57
C SER A 6 1.24 3.24 3.89
N LEU A 7 0.40 4.26 4.03
CA LEU A 7 0.27 5.06 5.25
C LEU A 7 -0.79 4.48 6.20
N SER A 8 -1.54 3.46 5.78
CA SER A 8 -2.59 2.83 6.59
C SER A 8 -2.07 2.00 7.78
N GLY A 9 -0.75 1.90 7.96
CA GLY A 9 -0.12 1.12 9.02
C GLY A 9 -0.47 -0.37 8.96
N MET A 10 -0.54 -1.01 10.12
CA MET A 10 -0.90 -2.43 10.24
C MET A 10 -2.41 -2.63 10.38
N ALA A 11 -2.94 -3.70 9.78
CA ALA A 11 -4.35 -4.08 9.93
C ALA A 11 -4.54 -5.00 11.15
N ALA A 12 -5.67 -4.85 11.86
CA ALA A 12 -6.07 -5.78 12.91
C ALA A 12 -6.24 -7.21 12.38
N LYS A 13 -6.75 -7.35 11.15
CA LYS A 13 -6.80 -8.61 10.41
C LYS A 13 -6.27 -8.38 9.00
N ASN A 14 -5.33 -9.21 8.57
CA ASN A 14 -4.85 -9.24 7.19
C ASN A 14 -4.75 -10.70 6.74
N LYS A 15 -5.66 -11.12 5.85
CA LYS A 15 -5.80 -12.53 5.45
C LYS A 15 -5.87 -13.45 6.67
N ASN A 16 -4.88 -14.31 6.86
CA ASN A 16 -4.81 -15.30 7.93
C ASN A 16 -4.13 -14.76 9.21
N TYR A 17 -3.66 -13.51 9.20
CA TYR A 17 -2.99 -12.89 10.34
C TYR A 17 -3.94 -11.98 11.12
N ILE A 18 -4.17 -12.29 12.39
CA ILE A 18 -4.97 -11.48 13.33
C ILE A 18 -4.02 -10.88 14.38
N ARG A 19 -4.27 -9.63 14.75
CA ARG A 19 -3.48 -8.84 15.71
C ARG A 19 -4.38 -8.30 16.82
N PRO A 20 -4.77 -9.12 17.81
CA PRO A 20 -5.74 -8.74 18.83
C PRO A 20 -5.27 -7.56 19.70
N LEU A 21 -3.97 -7.45 19.92
CA LEU A 21 -3.37 -6.42 20.79
C LEU A 21 -2.99 -5.13 20.03
N LEU A 22 -3.40 -4.97 18.76
CA LEU A 22 -2.94 -3.85 17.93
C LEU A 22 -3.36 -2.47 18.46
N THR A 23 -4.52 -2.40 19.12
CA THR A 23 -5.07 -1.19 19.72
C THR A 23 -4.58 -0.96 21.14
N ILE A 24 -3.88 -1.93 21.74
CA ILE A 24 -3.42 -1.88 23.13
C ILE A 24 -2.00 -1.31 23.14
N THR A 25 -1.79 -0.31 24.00
CA THR A 25 -0.49 0.31 24.16
C THR A 25 0.50 -0.61 24.86
N ARG A 26 1.79 -0.35 24.65
CA ARG A 26 2.84 -1.08 25.37
C ARG A 26 2.70 -0.94 26.89
N ILE A 27 2.37 0.25 27.37
CA ILE A 27 2.21 0.54 28.80
C ILE A 27 1.08 -0.32 29.39
N GLU A 28 -0.04 -0.45 28.69
CA GLU A 28 -1.15 -1.32 29.13
C GLU A 28 -0.74 -2.79 29.17
N THR A 29 0.00 -3.28 28.16
CA THR A 29 0.49 -4.68 28.18
C THR A 29 1.47 -4.95 29.31
N GLU A 30 2.37 -4.02 29.62
CA GLU A 30 3.34 -4.16 30.72
C GLU A 30 2.64 -4.14 32.08
N LYS A 31 1.64 -3.26 32.28
CA LYS A 31 0.81 -3.24 33.48
C LYS A 31 0.04 -4.53 33.67
N ALA A 32 -0.62 -5.04 32.62
CA ALA A 32 -1.37 -6.29 32.69
C ALA A 32 -0.45 -7.47 33.06
N CYS A 33 0.75 -7.56 32.48
CA CYS A 33 1.73 -8.58 32.87
C CYS A 33 2.15 -8.45 34.34
N SER A 34 2.37 -7.23 34.83
CA SER A 34 2.72 -7.00 36.23
C SER A 34 1.59 -7.38 37.19
N GLU A 35 0.34 -7.02 36.87
CA GLU A 35 -0.84 -7.35 37.68
C GLU A 35 -1.09 -8.87 37.74
N LEU A 36 -0.78 -9.58 36.66
CA LEU A 36 -0.89 -11.04 36.58
C LEU A 36 0.34 -11.78 37.12
N GLY A 37 1.38 -11.07 37.57
CA GLY A 37 2.61 -11.68 38.07
C GLY A 37 3.42 -12.43 37.01
N LEU A 38 3.32 -12.04 35.74
CA LEU A 38 4.02 -12.69 34.63
C LEU A 38 5.46 -12.20 34.48
N ASN A 39 6.41 -13.14 34.43
CA ASN A 39 7.80 -12.85 34.10
C ASN A 39 8.00 -12.76 32.58
N THR A 40 8.11 -11.54 32.06
CA THR A 40 8.31 -11.30 30.63
C THR A 40 9.79 -11.36 30.22
N TRP A 41 10.11 -12.02 29.11
CA TRP A 41 11.44 -11.94 28.51
C TRP A 41 11.61 -10.61 27.74
N ASN A 42 12.72 -9.92 27.98
CA ASN A 42 13.11 -8.73 27.23
C ASN A 42 14.10 -9.09 26.11
N ASP A 43 13.62 -9.14 24.87
CA ASP A 43 14.44 -9.41 23.68
C ASP A 43 15.51 -8.31 23.47
N PRO A 44 16.81 -8.68 23.40
CA PRO A 44 17.91 -7.74 23.12
C PRO A 44 17.72 -6.88 21.87
N HIS A 45 17.03 -7.40 20.85
CA HIS A 45 16.77 -6.66 19.60
C HIS A 45 15.87 -5.44 19.79
N ASN A 46 15.13 -5.34 20.90
CA ASN A 46 14.33 -4.16 21.21
C ASN A 46 15.19 -2.93 21.53
N GLN A 47 16.45 -3.13 21.88
CA GLN A 47 17.38 -2.07 22.24
C GLN A 47 18.38 -1.74 21.13
N ASN A 48 18.56 -2.62 20.13
CA ASN A 48 19.52 -2.44 19.05
C ASN A 48 19.10 -1.33 18.08
N SER A 49 19.89 -0.25 18.05
CA SER A 49 19.65 0.94 17.21
C SER A 49 19.96 0.76 15.72
N GLU A 50 20.54 -0.37 15.31
CA GLU A 50 20.71 -0.72 13.88
C GLU A 50 19.35 -0.91 13.18
N PHE A 51 18.32 -1.32 13.92
CA PHE A 51 16.98 -1.44 13.37
C PHE A 51 16.27 -0.08 13.31
N THR A 52 15.80 0.28 12.12
CA THR A 52 15.03 1.53 11.89
C THR A 52 13.84 1.67 12.84
N ARG A 53 13.13 0.56 13.14
CA ARG A 53 12.01 0.55 14.10
C ARG A 53 12.41 1.03 15.50
N VAL A 54 13.62 0.71 15.94
CA VAL A 54 14.14 1.09 17.27
C VAL A 54 14.51 2.56 17.27
N ARG A 55 15.20 3.04 16.21
CA ARG A 55 15.52 4.47 16.06
C ARG A 55 14.26 5.34 16.00
N VAL A 56 13.24 4.94 15.26
CA VAL A 56 11.97 5.68 15.20
C VAL A 56 11.35 5.78 16.59
N ARG A 57 11.24 4.66 17.31
CA ARG A 57 10.64 4.64 18.65
C ARG A 57 11.43 5.43 19.69
N LYS A 58 12.77 5.35 19.67
CA LYS A 58 13.62 5.95 20.71
C LYS A 58 14.00 7.40 20.43
N ASN A 59 14.15 7.77 19.15
CA ASN A 59 14.75 9.05 18.79
C ASN A 59 13.76 9.97 18.07
N VAL A 60 12.82 9.43 17.29
CA VAL A 60 11.91 10.25 16.47
C VAL A 60 10.62 10.55 17.21
N LEU A 61 9.90 9.52 17.68
CA LEU A 61 8.61 9.72 18.35
C LEU A 61 8.70 10.60 19.60
N PRO A 62 9.71 10.46 20.48
CA PRO A 62 9.82 11.33 21.66
C PRO A 62 10.07 12.80 21.28
N VAL A 63 10.93 13.05 20.29
CA VAL A 63 11.19 14.41 19.78
C VAL A 63 9.92 15.02 19.18
N MET A 64 9.13 14.23 18.45
CA MET A 64 7.84 14.69 17.92
C MET A 64 6.85 15.02 19.06
N GLU A 65 6.76 14.20 20.10
CA GLU A 65 5.89 14.48 21.26
C GLU A 65 6.32 15.73 22.04
N GLU A 66 7.63 15.92 22.21
CA GLU A 66 8.19 17.09 22.91
C GLU A 66 7.91 18.40 22.14
N ASN A 67 8.05 18.40 20.81
CA ASN A 67 7.97 19.61 20.00
C ASN A 67 6.56 19.91 19.46
N LEU A 68 5.73 18.89 19.21
CA LEU A 68 4.37 19.05 18.65
C LEU A 68 3.27 18.89 19.70
N GLY A 69 3.63 18.40 20.89
CA GLY A 69 2.72 18.17 22.00
C GLY A 69 2.34 16.69 22.18
N PRO A 70 1.82 16.36 23.38
CA PRO A 70 1.47 14.99 23.73
C PRO A 70 0.35 14.45 22.82
N GLY A 71 0.44 13.16 22.48
CA GLY A 71 -0.60 12.46 21.74
C GLY A 71 -0.46 12.47 20.21
N ILE A 72 0.63 13.02 19.66
CA ILE A 72 0.93 12.93 18.22
C ILE A 72 0.95 11.48 17.72
N CYS A 73 1.50 10.54 18.51
CA CYS A 73 1.51 9.12 18.17
C CYS A 73 0.08 8.57 18.00
N ALA A 74 -0.83 8.94 18.91
CA ALA A 74 -2.23 8.53 18.84
C ALA A 74 -2.96 9.19 17.66
N ALA A 75 -2.64 10.46 17.35
CA ALA A 75 -3.18 11.16 16.18
C ALA A 75 -2.70 10.53 14.86
N LEU A 76 -1.43 10.14 14.77
CA LEU A 76 -0.88 9.40 13.63
C LEU A 76 -1.54 8.02 13.47
N ALA A 77 -1.75 7.30 14.57
CA ALA A 77 -2.47 6.02 14.55
C ALA A 77 -3.91 6.19 14.04
N ARG A 78 -4.65 7.20 14.51
CA ARG A 78 -6.00 7.52 13.99
C ARG A 78 -5.98 7.86 12.50
N SER A 79 -4.99 8.66 12.06
CA SER A 79 -4.83 9.02 10.64
C SER A 79 -4.57 7.80 9.78
N ALA A 80 -3.73 6.86 10.26
CA ALA A 80 -3.49 5.59 9.59
C ALA A 80 -4.77 4.73 9.47
N SER A 81 -5.64 4.74 10.50
CA SER A 81 -6.95 4.10 10.43
C SER A 81 -7.84 4.73 9.35
N LEU A 82 -7.92 6.06 9.28
CA LEU A 82 -8.70 6.75 8.22
C LEU A 82 -8.16 6.44 6.82
N PHE A 83 -6.83 6.44 6.64
CA PHE A 83 -6.22 6.04 5.36
C PHE A 83 -6.51 4.59 4.98
N ARG A 84 -6.74 3.72 5.96
CA ARG A 84 -7.17 2.34 5.70
C ARG A 84 -8.58 2.32 5.14
N ASP A 85 -9.51 2.97 5.81
CA ASP A 85 -10.92 3.03 5.40
C ASP A 85 -11.04 3.61 3.97
N ASP A 86 -10.32 4.70 3.69
CA ASP A 86 -10.24 5.30 2.35
C ASP A 86 -9.63 4.33 1.32
N ALA A 87 -8.53 3.65 1.68
CA ALA A 87 -7.87 2.72 0.78
C ALA A 87 -8.76 1.51 0.46
N ASP A 88 -9.48 0.99 1.45
CA ASP A 88 -10.39 -0.14 1.33
C ASP A 88 -11.59 0.22 0.45
N ALA A 89 -12.19 1.41 0.65
CA ALA A 89 -13.27 1.91 -0.19
C ALA A 89 -12.84 2.10 -1.66
N LEU A 90 -11.67 2.70 -1.89
CA LEU A 90 -11.14 2.90 -3.24
C LEU A 90 -10.78 1.58 -3.93
N ASP A 91 -10.29 0.60 -3.18
CA ASP A 91 -10.04 -0.74 -3.70
C ASP A 91 -11.34 -1.45 -4.08
N GLU A 92 -12.40 -1.30 -3.29
CA GLU A 92 -13.71 -1.88 -3.60
C GLU A 92 -14.33 -1.26 -4.86
N ILE A 93 -14.22 0.07 -5.02
CA ILE A 93 -14.68 0.74 -6.23
C ILE A 93 -13.86 0.26 -7.44
N ALA A 94 -12.53 0.18 -7.33
CA ALA A 94 -11.70 -0.33 -8.41
C ALA A 94 -11.99 -1.79 -8.75
N GLU A 95 -12.32 -2.61 -7.75
CA GLU A 95 -12.77 -3.98 -7.99
C GLU A 95 -14.03 -3.98 -8.85
N ARG A 96 -15.06 -3.21 -8.46
CA ARG A 96 -16.31 -3.07 -9.21
C ARG A 96 -16.10 -2.57 -10.63
N GLU A 97 -15.31 -1.51 -10.85
CA GLU A 97 -15.01 -1.00 -12.20
C GLU A 97 -14.24 -2.03 -13.05
N SER A 98 -13.47 -2.93 -12.42
CA SER A 98 -12.74 -3.98 -13.14
C SER A 98 -13.55 -5.27 -13.38
N GLN A 99 -14.77 -5.39 -12.83
CA GLN A 99 -15.58 -6.58 -13.00
C GLN A 99 -16.03 -6.75 -14.45
N GLY A 100 -15.84 -7.95 -15.00
CA GLY A 100 -16.20 -8.25 -16.38
C GLY A 100 -15.27 -7.67 -17.45
N LEU A 101 -14.25 -6.88 -17.07
CA LEU A 101 -13.23 -6.43 -18.01
C LEU A 101 -12.26 -7.56 -18.33
N ASN A 102 -11.80 -7.60 -19.59
CA ASN A 102 -10.62 -8.37 -19.95
C ASN A 102 -9.37 -7.62 -19.49
N LEU A 103 -8.75 -8.09 -18.40
CA LEU A 103 -7.56 -7.45 -17.83
C LEU A 103 -6.32 -7.51 -18.73
N ALA A 104 -6.31 -8.34 -19.78
CA ALA A 104 -5.24 -8.34 -20.78
C ALA A 104 -5.42 -7.26 -21.86
N GLU A 105 -6.64 -6.75 -22.04
CA GLU A 105 -6.98 -5.75 -23.06
C GLU A 105 -8.03 -4.76 -22.54
N LEU A 106 -7.56 -3.62 -22.03
CA LEU A 106 -8.40 -2.60 -21.42
C LEU A 106 -8.68 -1.46 -22.40
N ASP A 107 -9.91 -0.97 -22.45
CA ASP A 107 -10.26 0.20 -23.26
C ASP A 107 -9.66 1.49 -22.67
N CYS A 108 -8.80 2.20 -23.41
CA CYS A 108 -8.13 3.40 -22.90
C CYS A 108 -9.11 4.56 -22.67
N SER A 109 -10.19 4.67 -23.44
CA SER A 109 -11.18 5.75 -23.28
C SER A 109 -11.98 5.56 -21.99
N TYR A 110 -12.36 4.32 -21.69
CA TYR A 110 -13.00 3.97 -20.43
C TYR A 110 -12.05 4.20 -19.25
N LEU A 111 -10.79 3.74 -19.32
CA LEU A 111 -9.81 4.00 -18.25
C LEU A 111 -9.60 5.50 -18.03
N ALA A 112 -9.51 6.30 -19.10
CA ALA A 112 -9.36 7.75 -19.01
C ALA A 112 -10.56 8.44 -18.33
N SER A 113 -11.77 7.88 -18.46
CA SER A 113 -12.97 8.38 -17.79
C SER A 113 -12.97 8.18 -16.27
N LEU A 114 -12.20 7.20 -15.78
CA LEU A 114 -12.12 6.90 -14.34
C LEU A 114 -11.27 7.96 -13.60
N PRO A 115 -11.59 8.29 -12.34
CA PRO A 115 -10.68 9.03 -11.48
C PRO A 115 -9.32 8.32 -11.35
N ARG A 116 -8.23 9.08 -11.36
CA ARG A 116 -6.85 8.54 -11.28
C ARG A 116 -6.65 7.56 -10.12
N ALA A 117 -7.27 7.84 -8.96
CA ALA A 117 -7.19 6.97 -7.79
C ALA A 117 -7.77 5.56 -8.02
N ILE A 118 -8.78 5.44 -8.88
CA ILE A 118 -9.42 4.18 -9.26
C ILE A 118 -8.66 3.56 -10.44
N ARG A 119 -8.39 4.34 -11.50
CA ARG A 119 -7.64 3.88 -12.69
C ARG A 119 -6.31 3.23 -12.29
N SER A 120 -5.51 3.89 -11.45
CA SER A 120 -4.22 3.36 -10.99
C SER A 120 -4.33 2.00 -10.27
N ARG A 121 -5.44 1.72 -9.60
CA ARG A 121 -5.72 0.42 -8.95
C ARG A 121 -6.12 -0.64 -9.97
N VAL A 122 -6.98 -0.30 -10.93
CA VAL A 122 -7.34 -1.18 -12.05
C VAL A 122 -6.10 -1.56 -12.87
N LEU A 123 -5.24 -0.58 -13.17
CA LEU A 123 -3.97 -0.81 -13.88
C LEU A 123 -3.06 -1.77 -13.10
N ARG A 124 -2.84 -1.53 -11.80
CA ARG A 124 -2.07 -2.47 -10.95
C ARG A 124 -2.64 -3.88 -10.96
N LYS A 125 -3.97 -4.01 -10.86
CA LYS A 125 -4.64 -5.31 -10.91
C LYS A 125 -4.37 -6.03 -12.24
N ALA A 126 -4.48 -5.32 -13.36
CA ALA A 126 -4.19 -5.87 -14.68
C ALA A 126 -2.72 -6.31 -14.82
N ILE A 127 -1.78 -5.49 -14.36
CA ILE A 127 -0.34 -5.80 -14.39
C ILE A 127 -0.01 -7.05 -13.56
N TYR A 128 -0.61 -7.20 -12.37
CA TYR A 128 -0.42 -8.40 -11.56
C TYR A 128 -1.11 -9.62 -12.16
N ALA A 129 -2.28 -9.46 -12.78
CA ALA A 129 -2.94 -10.54 -13.51
C ALA A 129 -2.12 -11.00 -14.73
N ALA A 130 -1.36 -10.10 -15.35
CA ALA A 130 -0.45 -10.41 -16.45
C ALA A 130 0.86 -11.10 -15.99
N GLY A 131 1.12 -11.24 -14.69
CA GLY A 131 2.24 -12.02 -14.15
C GLY A 131 3.34 -11.22 -13.46
N ALA A 132 3.18 -9.91 -13.28
CA ALA A 132 4.17 -9.12 -12.53
C ALA A 132 4.21 -9.56 -11.05
N PRO A 133 5.39 -9.64 -10.40
CA PRO A 133 5.48 -9.98 -9.00
C PRO A 133 4.77 -8.94 -8.13
N THR A 134 3.99 -9.41 -7.14
CA THR A 134 3.27 -8.52 -6.22
C THR A 134 4.25 -7.60 -5.49
N GLY A 135 4.01 -6.29 -5.56
CA GLY A 135 4.86 -5.29 -4.91
C GLY A 135 6.10 -4.86 -5.71
N ALA A 136 6.33 -5.41 -6.91
CA ALA A 136 7.44 -4.99 -7.77
C ALA A 136 7.15 -3.71 -8.57
N ILE A 137 5.90 -3.24 -8.61
CA ILE A 137 5.52 -2.07 -9.40
C ILE A 137 5.81 -0.78 -8.62
N SER A 138 6.78 0.00 -9.13
CA SER A 138 7.15 1.31 -8.60
C SER A 138 6.14 2.39 -9.03
N ALA A 139 6.28 3.59 -8.47
CA ALA A 139 5.49 4.75 -8.89
C ALA A 139 5.82 5.19 -10.34
N GLU A 140 7.08 5.01 -10.76
CA GLU A 140 7.56 5.34 -12.11
C GLU A 140 6.95 4.39 -13.14
N HIS A 141 7.01 3.08 -12.90
CA HIS A 141 6.36 2.08 -13.75
C HIS A 141 4.87 2.39 -13.98
N LEU A 142 4.18 2.81 -12.91
CA LEU A 142 2.76 3.14 -13.00
C LEU A 142 2.51 4.46 -13.75
N ALA A 143 3.41 5.44 -13.61
CA ALA A 143 3.32 6.71 -14.33
C ALA A 143 3.48 6.51 -15.84
N ASP A 144 4.41 5.65 -16.27
CA ASP A 144 4.62 5.33 -17.69
C ASP A 144 3.36 4.71 -18.31
N ILE A 145 2.69 3.81 -17.59
CA ILE A 145 1.46 3.16 -18.05
C ILE A 145 0.28 4.14 -18.04
N GLU A 146 0.19 5.01 -17.03
CA GLU A 146 -0.82 6.07 -17.00
C GLU A 146 -0.70 6.99 -18.23
N ALA A 147 0.53 7.33 -18.65
CA ALA A 147 0.78 8.14 -19.83
C ALA A 147 0.26 7.47 -21.12
N LEU A 148 0.39 6.14 -21.27
CA LEU A 148 -0.20 5.40 -22.39
C LEU A 148 -1.73 5.58 -22.48
N VAL A 149 -2.40 5.79 -21.34
CA VAL A 149 -3.85 5.99 -21.27
C VAL A 149 -4.22 7.45 -21.54
N THR A 150 -3.65 8.39 -20.78
CA THR A 150 -4.14 9.77 -20.71
C THR A 150 -3.34 10.78 -21.53
N ASP A 151 -2.10 10.47 -21.89
CA ASP A 151 -1.19 11.39 -22.59
C ASP A 151 -0.58 10.73 -23.82
N TRP A 152 -1.43 10.09 -24.63
CA TRP A 152 -0.95 9.30 -25.78
C TRP A 152 -0.54 10.19 -26.95
N HIS A 153 0.71 10.01 -27.40
CA HIS A 153 1.31 10.72 -28.51
C HIS A 153 2.24 9.80 -29.35
N GLY A 154 1.97 8.49 -29.36
CA GLY A 154 2.74 7.50 -30.11
C GLY A 154 3.87 6.83 -29.34
N GLN A 155 3.77 6.78 -28.00
CA GLN A 155 4.77 6.10 -27.17
C GLN A 155 4.90 4.61 -27.52
N GLY A 156 6.09 4.04 -27.31
CA GLY A 156 6.34 2.61 -27.46
C GLY A 156 5.80 1.77 -26.30
N GLU A 157 6.14 0.48 -26.33
CA GLU A 157 5.86 -0.47 -25.25
C GLU A 157 6.64 -0.12 -23.97
N SER A 158 5.96 -0.23 -22.82
CA SER A 158 6.56 -0.16 -21.49
C SER A 158 6.86 -1.58 -20.97
N SER A 159 8.09 -1.78 -20.48
CA SER A 159 8.55 -3.05 -19.90
C SER A 159 8.48 -2.99 -18.38
N LEU A 160 7.84 -3.99 -17.78
CA LEU A 160 7.59 -4.08 -16.35
C LEU A 160 8.29 -5.29 -15.72
N PRO A 161 8.50 -5.28 -14.39
CA PRO A 161 9.01 -6.43 -13.65
C PRO A 161 8.21 -7.71 -13.91
N GLY A 162 8.90 -8.85 -13.93
CA GLY A 162 8.30 -10.14 -14.29
C GLY A 162 8.15 -10.37 -15.79
N GLY A 163 8.73 -9.50 -16.63
CA GLY A 163 8.64 -9.62 -18.08
C GLY A 163 7.28 -9.21 -18.64
N VAL A 164 6.44 -8.53 -17.86
CA VAL A 164 5.18 -8.00 -18.36
C VAL A 164 5.45 -6.81 -19.28
N LYS A 165 4.78 -6.81 -20.43
CA LYS A 165 4.87 -5.76 -21.44
C LYS A 165 3.51 -5.09 -21.58
N VAL A 166 3.51 -3.77 -21.65
CA VAL A 166 2.29 -2.97 -21.78
C VAL A 166 2.42 -2.01 -22.94
N SER A 167 1.47 -2.03 -23.86
CA SER A 167 1.45 -1.11 -25.00
C SER A 167 0.02 -0.69 -25.31
N ARG A 168 -0.13 0.44 -26.01
CA ARG A 168 -1.43 0.87 -26.53
C ARG A 168 -1.54 0.49 -28.01
N ILE A 169 -2.52 -0.35 -28.34
CA ILE A 169 -2.79 -0.85 -29.69
C ILE A 169 -4.25 -0.54 -30.01
N SER A 170 -4.49 0.23 -31.07
CA SER A 170 -5.85 0.54 -31.57
C SER A 170 -6.81 1.06 -30.49
N GLY A 171 -6.32 1.89 -29.56
CA GLY A 171 -7.12 2.46 -28.46
C GLY A 171 -7.32 1.54 -27.26
N ARG A 172 -6.72 0.35 -27.25
CA ARG A 172 -6.72 -0.58 -26.11
C ARG A 172 -5.33 -0.68 -25.50
N LEU A 173 -5.28 -0.76 -24.18
CA LEU A 173 -4.08 -1.07 -23.42
C LEU A 173 -3.93 -2.60 -23.38
N SER A 174 -2.95 -3.11 -24.12
CA SER A 174 -2.62 -4.53 -24.21
C SER A 174 -1.53 -4.88 -23.20
N LEU A 175 -1.76 -5.91 -22.40
CA LEU A 175 -0.82 -6.44 -21.43
C LEU A 175 -0.48 -7.89 -21.80
N SER A 176 0.81 -8.19 -21.95
CA SER A 176 1.28 -9.55 -22.24
C SER A 176 2.44 -9.94 -21.34
N ALA A 177 2.50 -11.21 -20.95
CA ALA A 177 3.69 -11.79 -20.33
C ALA A 177 4.71 -12.11 -21.43
N ARG A 178 5.99 -11.83 -21.18
CA ARG A 178 7.07 -12.35 -22.00
C ARG A 178 7.10 -13.88 -21.87
N GLN A 179 6.91 -14.58 -23.00
CA GLN A 179 7.19 -16.01 -23.12
C GLN A 179 8.66 -16.31 -22.80
#